data_AF-A0A924K905-F1
#
_entry.id   AF-A0A924K905-F1
#
_cell.length_a   1.000
_cell.length_b   1.000
_cell.length_c   1.000
_cell.angle_alpha   90.00
_cell.angle_beta   90.00
_cell.angle_gamma   90.00
#
_symmetry.space_group_name_H-M   'P 1'
#
loop_
_entity.id
_entity.type
_entity.pdbx_description
1 polymer ?
#
loop_
_entity_poly.entity_id
_entity_poly.type
_entity_poly.pdbx_seq_one_letter_code
_entity_poly.pdbx_strand_id
1 'polypeptide(L)'
;MRSFFLFLLCCICGSAQAQVFDQLYDYSQPVELAQPLVWTTVARGSLPSPDAFESTGSTESQGFQPYTDETVLPTSDRTEAWARFALPATATPKTWFVRIPRQTIVKVSLFTRDALGYWQEQSAGEAIAPADWALRTRVPSFELQTLRDSSRVYYLRFQHRNPITERPMLVTPIEYVNGASRVGVVIGVMFGMFGLLAILCITSFAIARKTVFLSFGALVVTLMCTHLILIGYGGWRVWPHSSHLNQVMGWVSTCLTISAAAWFCAQASYSRDSHPWIYRLLVAVAAGSLLMAGWLALDNDFMARSLRNLWIATAIVSVIGSLVWMSLRGQTWNSLLLIGTAPIGLAAMARLFYNVGWIRNVEAAQAAGVVSAQLGLLWILLALAWRSRATLLSRERGTALATYDPTTGLMLPRVLDERLPRMLLRASRQKSGCGVLMLRWLDDAPNLGAVNHEKRSAALSIIGEILRRTSRDVDTVVRYDDDVLMMLVEGPISRTSVSEISTQILASCLRAAEKLGDPNALNLHIAIWHDSPGALTAQQVIEILKTRLHQMSYGTRRPVQFVDAASEHDSHPNEDSERRKQELLDKINAIETAGMASAKTGT
;
A
#
# COMPACT_ATOMS: atom_id res chain seq x y z
N MET A 1 -11.17 12.70 -9.08
CA MET A 1 -11.87 12.07 -7.92
C MET A 1 -13.34 12.45 -7.83
N ARG A 2 -13.74 13.73 -7.87
CA ARG A 2 -15.17 14.13 -7.90
C ARG A 2 -15.98 13.44 -8.99
N SER A 3 -15.47 13.39 -10.21
CA SER A 3 -16.14 12.74 -11.35
C SER A 3 -16.25 11.21 -11.21
N PHE A 4 -15.33 10.57 -10.49
CA PHE A 4 -15.36 9.12 -10.23
C PHE A 4 -16.41 8.76 -9.17
N PHE A 5 -16.46 9.54 -8.08
CA PHE A 5 -17.54 9.41 -7.09
C PHE A 5 -18.89 9.79 -7.68
N LEU A 6 -18.98 10.80 -8.55
CA LEU A 6 -20.21 11.12 -9.28
C LEU A 6 -20.62 9.98 -10.20
N PHE A 7 -19.68 9.34 -10.90
CA PHE A 7 -19.98 8.23 -11.80
C PHE A 7 -20.47 7.00 -11.01
N LEU A 8 -19.82 6.67 -9.90
CA LEU A 8 -20.24 5.59 -9.01
C LEU A 8 -21.62 5.90 -8.39
N LEU A 9 -21.85 7.15 -7.97
CA LEU A 9 -23.14 7.63 -7.45
C LEU A 9 -24.22 7.62 -8.54
N CYS A 10 -23.91 7.96 -9.79
CA CYS A 10 -24.84 7.91 -10.92
C CYS A 10 -25.18 6.46 -11.31
N CYS A 11 -24.22 5.53 -11.28
CA CYS A 11 -24.49 4.11 -11.45
C CYS A 11 -25.36 3.55 -10.31
N ILE A 12 -25.22 4.09 -9.09
CA ILE A 12 -26.06 3.74 -7.93
C ILE A 12 -27.47 4.33 -8.08
N CYS A 13 -27.60 5.60 -8.48
CA CYS A 13 -28.89 6.29 -8.65
C CYS A 13 -29.70 5.77 -9.85
N GLY A 14 -29.06 5.25 -10.91
CA GLY A 14 -29.74 4.68 -12.07
C GLY A 14 -30.52 3.39 -11.79
N SER A 15 -30.45 2.84 -10.58
CA SER A 15 -31.15 1.62 -10.14
C SER A 15 -32.16 1.88 -9.03
N ALA A 16 -32.68 3.11 -8.94
CA ALA A 16 -33.73 3.50 -7.99
C ALA A 16 -35.13 3.13 -8.53
N GLN A 17 -35.47 1.84 -8.54
CA GLN A 17 -36.86 1.40 -8.78
C GLN A 17 -37.58 1.23 -7.46
N ALA A 18 -38.82 1.74 -7.37
CA ALA A 18 -39.70 1.47 -6.23
C ALA A 18 -40.06 -0.02 -6.23
N GLN A 19 -39.79 -0.72 -5.13
CA GLN A 19 -40.17 -2.12 -4.97
C GLN A 19 -41.61 -2.18 -4.48
N VAL A 20 -42.54 -2.53 -5.36
CA VAL A 20 -43.94 -2.78 -5.01
C VAL A 20 -44.12 -4.29 -4.79
N PHE A 21 -45.00 -4.69 -3.86
CA PHE A 21 -45.18 -6.10 -3.47
C PHE A 21 -45.55 -7.01 -4.67
N ASP A 22 -46.27 -6.48 -5.64
CA ASP A 22 -46.80 -7.13 -6.85
C ASP A 22 -45.96 -6.89 -8.13
N GLN A 23 -44.92 -6.04 -8.07
CA GLN A 23 -44.06 -5.75 -9.22
C GLN A 23 -42.61 -5.46 -8.79
N LEU A 24 -41.70 -6.35 -9.18
CA LEU A 24 -40.27 -6.27 -8.81
C LEU A 24 -39.42 -5.53 -9.85
N TYR A 25 -39.75 -5.66 -11.14
CA TYR A 25 -39.05 -5.05 -12.26
C TYR A 25 -40.05 -4.49 -13.30
N ASP A 26 -39.62 -3.54 -14.13
CA ASP A 26 -40.46 -3.00 -15.23
C ASP A 26 -41.01 -4.08 -16.19
N TYR A 27 -40.34 -5.23 -16.28
CA TYR A 27 -40.72 -6.39 -17.09
C TYR A 27 -41.38 -7.53 -16.28
N SER A 28 -41.59 -7.36 -14.98
CA SER A 28 -42.33 -8.32 -14.15
C SER A 28 -43.78 -8.42 -14.63
N GLN A 29 -44.35 -9.62 -14.60
CA GLN A 29 -45.80 -9.76 -14.86
C GLN A 29 -46.57 -9.15 -13.68
N PRO A 30 -47.35 -8.07 -13.88
CA PRO A 30 -48.14 -7.51 -12.80
C PRO A 30 -49.20 -8.52 -12.35
N VAL A 31 -49.33 -8.71 -11.04
CA VAL A 31 -50.38 -9.54 -10.45
C VAL A 31 -51.46 -8.63 -9.90
N GLU A 32 -52.65 -8.67 -10.48
CA GLU A 32 -53.83 -8.10 -9.84
C GLU A 32 -54.17 -8.93 -8.59
N LEU A 33 -53.85 -8.39 -7.42
CA LEU A 33 -54.22 -9.01 -6.16
C LEU A 33 -55.73 -8.91 -5.95
N ALA A 34 -56.37 -10.01 -5.54
CA ALA A 34 -57.79 -10.00 -5.20
C ALA A 34 -58.05 -9.21 -3.90
N GLN A 35 -57.07 -9.17 -3.00
CA GLN A 35 -57.01 -8.25 -1.88
C GLN A 35 -55.59 -7.72 -1.73
N PRO A 36 -55.40 -6.40 -1.56
CA PRO A 36 -54.08 -5.82 -1.36
C PRO A 36 -53.45 -6.37 -0.07
N LEU A 37 -52.13 -6.30 0.00
CA LEU A 37 -51.40 -6.67 1.21
C LEU A 37 -51.78 -5.70 2.34
N VAL A 38 -52.35 -6.23 3.41
CA VAL A 38 -52.67 -5.47 4.63
C VAL A 38 -52.04 -6.14 5.84
N TRP A 39 -51.69 -5.37 6.88
CA TRP A 39 -50.96 -5.86 8.04
C TRP A 39 -51.57 -5.40 9.37
N THR A 40 -51.34 -6.15 10.44
CA THR A 40 -51.72 -5.81 11.82
C THR A 40 -50.65 -6.29 12.79
N THR A 41 -50.66 -5.76 14.02
CA THR A 41 -49.76 -6.20 15.09
C THR A 41 -50.51 -6.86 16.22
N VAL A 42 -49.95 -7.94 16.71
CA VAL A 42 -50.53 -8.73 17.79
C VAL A 42 -49.46 -8.99 18.86
N ALA A 43 -49.88 -9.21 20.11
CA ALA A 43 -48.99 -9.65 21.16
C ALA A 43 -48.33 -10.99 20.79
N ARG A 44 -47.02 -11.09 20.98
CA ARG A 44 -46.25 -12.25 20.54
C ARG A 44 -46.77 -13.53 21.21
N GLY A 45 -47.11 -14.54 20.40
CA GLY A 45 -47.58 -15.83 20.88
C GLY A 45 -49.04 -15.86 21.33
N SER A 46 -49.81 -14.78 21.19
CA SER A 46 -51.24 -14.81 21.53
C SER A 46 -52.09 -15.52 20.48
N LEU A 47 -51.61 -15.63 19.23
CA LEU A 47 -52.32 -16.31 18.14
C LEU A 47 -51.46 -17.45 17.56
N PRO A 48 -51.86 -18.72 17.76
CA PRO A 48 -51.14 -19.86 17.18
C PRO A 48 -51.47 -20.08 15.70
N SER A 49 -52.71 -19.82 15.27
CA SER A 49 -53.20 -20.03 13.90
C SER A 49 -54.03 -18.83 13.39
N PRO A 50 -54.21 -18.71 12.06
CA PRO A 50 -55.02 -17.64 11.47
C PRO A 50 -56.53 -17.70 11.80
N ASP A 51 -57.03 -18.80 12.38
CA ASP A 51 -58.46 -19.03 12.64
C ASP A 51 -59.12 -17.92 13.47
N ALA A 52 -58.36 -17.32 14.38
CA ALA A 52 -58.82 -16.20 15.19
C ALA A 52 -59.21 -14.98 14.34
N PHE A 53 -58.49 -14.72 13.24
CA PHE A 53 -58.79 -13.61 12.32
C PHE A 53 -60.02 -13.87 11.45
N GLU A 54 -60.41 -15.13 11.25
CA GLU A 54 -61.60 -15.45 10.45
C GLU A 54 -62.87 -15.57 11.32
N SER A 55 -62.73 -15.98 12.59
CA SER A 55 -63.85 -16.11 13.53
C SER A 55 -64.47 -14.78 13.98
N THR A 56 -63.70 -13.69 13.98
CA THR A 56 -64.18 -12.34 14.28
C THR A 56 -64.57 -11.64 12.98
N GLY A 57 -65.79 -11.93 12.50
CA GLY A 57 -66.32 -11.41 11.24
C GLY A 57 -66.35 -9.88 11.15
N SER A 58 -65.33 -9.29 10.54
CA SER A 58 -65.32 -8.08 9.68
C SER A 58 -63.91 -7.47 9.68
N THR A 59 -63.38 -7.24 8.49
CA THR A 59 -62.05 -6.68 8.21
C THR A 59 -61.74 -5.37 8.94
N GLU A 60 -62.77 -4.54 9.22
CA GLU A 60 -62.62 -3.24 9.89
C GLU A 60 -62.43 -3.36 11.41
N SER A 61 -62.88 -4.46 12.03
CA SER A 61 -62.81 -4.66 13.49
C SER A 61 -61.44 -5.12 14.00
N GLN A 62 -60.53 -5.52 13.12
CA GLN A 62 -59.23 -6.13 13.46
C GLN A 62 -58.01 -5.22 13.24
N GLY A 63 -58.23 -3.95 12.89
CA GLY A 63 -57.18 -2.92 12.81
C GLY A 63 -56.13 -3.17 11.70
N PHE A 64 -56.48 -3.90 10.64
CA PHE A 64 -55.57 -4.10 9.51
C PHE A 64 -55.34 -2.80 8.74
N GLN A 65 -54.07 -2.44 8.55
CA GLN A 65 -53.64 -1.27 7.81
C GLN A 65 -53.09 -1.66 6.43
N PRO A 66 -53.26 -0.82 5.40
CA PRO A 66 -52.67 -1.08 4.09
C PRO A 66 -51.14 -1.12 4.18
N TYR A 67 -50.53 -2.10 3.50
CA TYR A 67 -49.08 -2.16 3.34
C TYR A 67 -48.68 -1.24 2.19
N THR A 68 -48.09 -0.10 2.53
CA THR A 68 -47.56 0.88 1.57
C THR A 68 -46.04 0.78 1.48
N ASP A 69 -45.46 1.44 0.49
CA ASP A 69 -44.01 1.52 0.30
C ASP A 69 -43.25 2.02 1.54
N GLU A 70 -43.86 2.88 2.36
CA GLU A 70 -43.21 3.44 3.55
C GLU A 70 -43.45 2.60 4.82
N THR A 71 -44.14 1.47 4.70
CA THR A 71 -44.54 0.66 5.83
C THR A 71 -43.35 -0.10 6.44
N VAL A 72 -43.09 0.18 7.71
CA VAL A 72 -42.17 -0.58 8.55
C VAL A 72 -42.99 -1.45 9.50
N LEU A 73 -42.84 -2.77 9.42
CA LEU A 73 -43.58 -3.70 10.29
C LEU A 73 -43.02 -3.64 11.71
N PRO A 74 -43.80 -3.16 12.70
CA PRO A 74 -43.31 -2.90 14.06
C PRO A 74 -43.32 -4.20 14.88
N THR A 75 -42.28 -5.01 14.66
CA THR A 75 -42.03 -6.24 15.40
C THR A 75 -41.05 -5.99 16.54
N SER A 76 -41.27 -6.65 17.67
CA SER A 76 -40.45 -6.52 18.88
C SER A 76 -40.42 -7.84 19.65
N ASP A 77 -39.68 -7.90 20.75
CA ASP A 77 -39.73 -9.07 21.63
C ASP A 77 -41.14 -9.34 22.20
N ARG A 78 -42.02 -8.32 22.23
CA ARG A 78 -43.40 -8.40 22.75
C ARG A 78 -44.47 -8.44 21.67
N THR A 79 -44.17 -8.05 20.43
CA THR A 79 -45.15 -7.90 19.34
C THR A 79 -44.72 -8.65 18.09
N GLU A 80 -45.65 -9.35 17.46
CA GLU A 80 -45.49 -9.97 16.15
C GLU A 80 -46.40 -9.29 15.12
N ALA A 81 -45.97 -9.26 13.86
CA ALA A 81 -46.73 -8.66 12.78
C ALA A 81 -47.35 -9.75 11.92
N TRP A 82 -48.63 -9.58 11.59
CA TRP A 82 -49.38 -10.46 10.70
C TRP A 82 -49.76 -9.68 9.46
N ALA A 83 -49.43 -10.22 8.28
CA ALA A 83 -49.86 -9.67 7.00
C ALA A 83 -50.77 -10.66 6.27
N ARG A 84 -51.77 -10.15 5.56
CA ARG A 84 -52.67 -10.96 4.74
C ARG A 84 -52.81 -10.37 3.35
N PHE A 85 -52.95 -11.23 2.36
CA PHE A 85 -53.21 -10.87 0.97
C PHE A 85 -53.97 -12.01 0.29
N ALA A 86 -54.64 -11.72 -0.83
CA ALA A 86 -55.37 -12.74 -1.57
C ALA A 86 -54.98 -12.74 -3.05
N LEU A 87 -54.79 -13.94 -3.60
CA LEU A 87 -54.54 -14.12 -5.04
C LEU A 87 -55.85 -14.41 -5.77
N PRO A 88 -56.04 -13.92 -7.00
CA PRO A 88 -57.23 -14.18 -7.79
C PRO A 88 -57.28 -15.65 -8.25
N ALA A 89 -58.50 -16.14 -8.49
CA ALA A 89 -58.69 -17.44 -9.13
C ALA A 89 -58.14 -17.37 -10.58
N THR A 90 -57.36 -18.37 -10.99
CA THR A 90 -56.75 -18.40 -12.33
C THR A 90 -57.19 -19.68 -13.05
N ALA A 91 -57.59 -19.59 -14.33
CA ALA A 91 -58.07 -20.72 -15.11
C ALA A 91 -57.07 -21.91 -15.22
N THR A 92 -55.78 -21.62 -15.10
CA THR A 92 -54.69 -22.59 -14.90
C THR A 92 -53.99 -22.28 -13.58
N PRO A 93 -53.70 -23.29 -12.73
CA PRO A 93 -52.97 -23.08 -11.49
C PRO A 93 -51.57 -22.53 -11.80
N LYS A 94 -51.24 -21.37 -11.23
CA LYS A 94 -49.93 -20.73 -11.37
C LYS A 94 -49.19 -20.78 -10.04
N THR A 95 -47.91 -21.16 -10.10
CA THR A 95 -47.02 -21.12 -8.95
C THR A 95 -46.42 -19.72 -8.78
N TRP A 96 -46.37 -19.24 -7.54
CA TRP A 96 -45.78 -17.98 -7.14
C TRP A 96 -44.82 -18.20 -5.97
N PHE A 97 -43.81 -17.35 -5.86
CA PHE A 97 -42.91 -17.35 -4.71
C PHE A 97 -43.04 -16.04 -3.94
N VAL A 98 -43.24 -16.12 -2.63
CA VAL A 98 -43.04 -14.96 -1.74
C VAL A 98 -41.62 -14.98 -1.24
N ARG A 99 -40.86 -13.95 -1.61
CA ARG A 99 -39.46 -13.77 -1.26
C ARG A 99 -39.33 -12.62 -0.27
N ILE A 100 -38.57 -12.83 0.80
CA ILE A 100 -38.28 -11.77 1.79
C ILE A 100 -36.79 -11.47 1.74
N PRO A 101 -36.35 -10.29 1.31
CA PRO A 101 -34.94 -10.00 1.07
C PRO A 101 -34.19 -9.59 2.35
N ARG A 102 -34.48 -10.27 3.48
CA ARG A 102 -33.76 -10.17 4.75
C ARG A 102 -33.31 -11.57 5.17
N GLN A 103 -32.02 -11.70 5.48
CA GLN A 103 -31.46 -12.99 5.91
C GLN A 103 -31.58 -13.23 7.41
N THR A 104 -31.63 -12.16 8.19
CA THR A 104 -31.58 -12.20 9.65
C THR A 104 -32.96 -12.02 10.30
N ILE A 105 -33.98 -12.70 9.78
CA ILE A 105 -35.29 -12.76 10.45
C ILE A 105 -35.30 -13.95 11.39
N VAL A 106 -35.87 -13.79 12.59
CA VAL A 106 -35.91 -14.86 13.60
C VAL A 106 -36.79 -16.00 13.10
N LYS A 107 -38.05 -15.72 12.74
CA LYS A 107 -38.93 -16.69 12.08
C LYS A 107 -39.98 -15.96 11.23
N VAL A 108 -40.23 -16.46 10.03
CA VAL A 108 -41.39 -16.12 9.21
C VAL A 108 -42.15 -17.41 8.92
N SER A 109 -43.47 -17.35 9.11
CA SER A 109 -44.38 -18.44 8.79
C SER A 109 -45.38 -17.98 7.72
N LEU A 110 -45.50 -18.74 6.64
CA LEU A 110 -46.60 -18.62 5.68
C LEU A 110 -47.66 -19.68 6.02
N PHE A 111 -48.91 -19.26 6.14
CA PHE A 111 -50.05 -20.15 6.33
C PHE A 111 -50.85 -20.26 5.03
N THR A 112 -51.01 -21.49 4.55
CA THR A 112 -51.78 -21.84 3.36
C THR A 112 -52.86 -22.85 3.72
N ARG A 113 -54.04 -22.79 3.10
CA ARG A 113 -55.05 -23.84 3.27
C ARG A 113 -54.75 -25.05 2.37
N ASP A 114 -54.77 -26.25 2.95
CA ASP A 114 -54.69 -27.50 2.21
C ASP A 114 -56.03 -27.81 1.49
N ALA A 115 -56.05 -28.82 0.60
CA ALA A 115 -57.26 -29.32 -0.06
C ALA A 115 -58.38 -29.73 0.91
N LEU A 116 -58.01 -30.17 2.12
CA LEU A 116 -58.92 -30.53 3.21
C LEU A 116 -59.38 -29.34 4.07
N GLY A 117 -58.91 -28.12 3.77
CA GLY A 117 -59.29 -26.90 4.50
C GLY A 117 -58.48 -26.61 5.77
N TYR A 118 -57.57 -27.49 6.18
CA TYR A 118 -56.65 -27.26 7.30
C TYR A 118 -55.53 -26.29 6.94
N TRP A 119 -55.03 -25.55 7.93
CA TRP A 119 -53.86 -24.67 7.77
C TRP A 119 -52.56 -25.48 7.74
N GLN A 120 -51.79 -25.29 6.69
CA GLN A 120 -50.43 -25.77 6.54
C GLN A 120 -49.44 -24.61 6.76
N GLU A 121 -48.49 -24.79 7.67
CA GLU A 121 -47.45 -23.80 7.99
C GLU A 121 -46.16 -24.11 7.23
N GLN A 122 -45.72 -23.19 6.38
CA GLN A 122 -44.36 -23.18 5.85
C GLN A 122 -43.53 -22.18 6.65
N SER A 123 -42.36 -22.57 7.16
CA SER A 123 -41.52 -21.70 8.00
C SER A 123 -40.09 -21.57 7.49
N ALA A 124 -39.50 -20.38 7.70
CA ALA A 124 -38.09 -20.10 7.45
C ALA A 124 -37.58 -19.00 8.39
N GLY A 125 -36.28 -19.01 8.73
CA GLY A 125 -35.65 -18.00 9.58
C GLY A 125 -34.48 -18.53 10.40
N GLU A 126 -33.81 -17.66 11.15
CA GLU A 126 -32.64 -17.97 11.99
C GLU A 126 -32.93 -18.99 13.10
N ALA A 127 -34.18 -19.07 13.57
CA ALA A 127 -34.59 -20.04 14.59
C ALA A 127 -34.62 -21.49 14.07
N ILE A 128 -34.65 -21.68 12.75
CA ILE A 128 -34.77 -22.99 12.09
C ILE A 128 -33.48 -23.24 11.31
N ALA A 129 -32.98 -24.47 11.31
CA ALA A 129 -31.82 -24.82 10.50
C ALA A 129 -32.13 -24.58 9.01
N PRO A 130 -31.22 -23.99 8.21
CA PRO A 130 -31.45 -23.71 6.79
C PRO A 130 -31.85 -24.94 5.95
N ALA A 131 -31.44 -26.14 6.36
CA ALA A 131 -31.85 -27.41 5.72
C ALA A 131 -33.34 -27.73 5.92
N ASP A 132 -33.95 -27.23 6.98
CA ASP A 132 -35.34 -27.50 7.37
C ASP A 132 -36.27 -26.34 7.01
N TRP A 133 -35.76 -25.33 6.29
CA TRP A 133 -36.60 -24.29 5.70
C TRP A 133 -37.51 -24.90 4.64
N ALA A 134 -38.75 -24.40 4.55
CA ALA A 134 -39.74 -24.85 3.57
C ALA A 134 -39.19 -24.88 2.14
N LEU A 135 -38.41 -23.85 1.78
CA LEU A 135 -37.61 -23.83 0.57
C LEU A 135 -36.13 -23.61 0.93
N ARG A 136 -35.25 -24.50 0.49
CA ARG A 136 -33.79 -24.45 0.76
C ARG A 136 -33.10 -23.39 -0.09
N THR A 137 -33.30 -22.13 0.28
CA THR A 137 -32.80 -20.98 -0.47
C THR A 137 -32.03 -20.02 0.43
N ARG A 138 -31.33 -19.06 -0.18
CA ARG A 138 -30.44 -18.12 0.51
C ARG A 138 -31.18 -17.12 1.40
N VAL A 139 -32.44 -16.85 1.08
CA VAL A 139 -33.31 -15.91 1.80
C VAL A 139 -34.66 -16.58 2.04
N PRO A 140 -35.37 -16.27 3.14
CA PRO A 140 -36.70 -16.83 3.41
C PRO A 140 -37.60 -16.69 2.18
N SER A 141 -37.99 -17.83 1.60
CA SER A 141 -38.79 -17.92 0.39
C SER A 141 -39.85 -19.01 0.58
N PHE A 142 -41.06 -18.75 0.12
CA PHE A 142 -42.21 -19.64 0.28
C PHE A 142 -42.91 -19.86 -1.06
N GLU A 143 -43.43 -21.06 -1.28
CA GLU A 143 -44.16 -21.41 -2.51
C GLU A 143 -45.68 -21.33 -2.28
N LEU A 144 -46.36 -20.70 -3.24
CA LEU A 144 -47.82 -20.54 -3.29
C LEU A 144 -48.34 -21.02 -4.63
N GLN A 145 -49.57 -21.53 -4.67
CA GLN A 145 -50.22 -21.95 -5.92
C GLN A 145 -51.62 -21.34 -6.01
N THR A 146 -51.97 -20.74 -7.15
CA THR A 146 -53.35 -20.29 -7.40
C THR A 146 -54.25 -21.47 -7.71
N LEU A 147 -55.52 -21.38 -7.32
CA LEU A 147 -56.53 -22.39 -7.63
C LEU A 147 -57.47 -21.91 -8.73
N ARG A 148 -58.13 -22.88 -9.36
CA ARG A 148 -59.03 -22.67 -10.49
C ARG A 148 -60.32 -21.96 -10.11
N ASP A 149 -60.87 -22.28 -8.94
CA ASP A 149 -62.29 -21.99 -8.65
C ASP A 149 -62.52 -21.04 -7.46
N SER A 150 -61.48 -20.63 -6.73
CA SER A 150 -61.63 -19.74 -5.57
C SER A 150 -60.41 -18.86 -5.30
N SER A 151 -60.63 -17.58 -4.97
CA SER A 151 -59.57 -16.74 -4.39
C SER A 151 -59.17 -17.28 -3.02
N ARG A 152 -57.87 -17.45 -2.78
CA ARG A 152 -57.32 -17.90 -1.49
C ARG A 152 -56.66 -16.74 -0.76
N VAL A 153 -57.00 -16.61 0.53
CA VAL A 153 -56.35 -15.72 1.47
C VAL A 153 -55.11 -16.41 2.04
N TYR A 154 -54.00 -15.68 2.05
CA TYR A 154 -52.73 -16.11 2.60
C TYR A 154 -52.36 -15.23 3.79
N TYR A 155 -51.80 -15.85 4.84
CA TYR A 155 -51.32 -15.14 6.02
C TYR A 155 -49.82 -15.32 6.20
N LEU A 156 -49.11 -14.23 6.43
CA LEU A 156 -47.69 -14.18 6.77
C LEU A 156 -47.55 -13.71 8.21
N ARG A 157 -46.91 -14.52 9.05
CA ARG A 157 -46.54 -14.15 10.41
C ARG A 157 -45.05 -13.84 10.49
N PHE A 158 -44.73 -12.64 10.92
CA PHE A 158 -43.37 -12.15 11.13
C PHE A 158 -43.04 -12.10 12.62
N GLN A 159 -42.10 -12.94 13.03
CA GLN A 159 -41.54 -12.96 14.38
C GLN A 159 -40.11 -12.46 14.32
N HIS A 160 -39.87 -11.25 14.85
CA HIS A 160 -38.56 -10.66 14.88
C HIS A 160 -38.41 -9.70 16.07
N ARG A 161 -37.17 -9.51 16.54
CA ARG A 161 -36.89 -8.72 17.75
C ARG A 161 -36.86 -7.20 17.49
N ASN A 162 -36.72 -6.80 16.22
CA ASN A 162 -36.63 -5.41 15.78
C ASN A 162 -37.62 -5.16 14.64
N PRO A 163 -37.98 -3.90 14.34
CA PRO A 163 -38.81 -3.59 13.17
C PRO A 163 -38.23 -4.16 11.87
N ILE A 164 -39.13 -4.66 11.01
CA ILE A 164 -38.77 -5.17 9.68
C ILE A 164 -39.04 -4.06 8.67
N THR A 165 -37.99 -3.65 7.98
CA THR A 165 -38.05 -2.61 6.93
C THR A 165 -38.04 -3.22 5.53
N GLU A 166 -37.64 -4.49 5.41
CA GLU A 166 -37.53 -5.21 4.16
C GLU A 166 -38.91 -5.66 3.69
N ARG A 167 -39.18 -5.40 2.42
CA ARG A 167 -40.48 -5.63 1.81
C ARG A 167 -40.58 -7.07 1.31
N PRO A 168 -41.66 -7.81 1.64
CA PRO A 168 -41.93 -9.07 0.97
C PRO A 168 -42.20 -8.79 -0.52
N MET A 169 -41.89 -9.77 -1.37
CA MET A 169 -42.02 -9.65 -2.83
C MET A 169 -42.72 -10.89 -3.37
N LEU A 170 -43.75 -10.70 -4.19
CA LEU A 170 -44.38 -11.79 -4.93
C LEU A 170 -43.74 -11.88 -6.32
N VAL A 171 -43.17 -13.04 -6.65
CA VAL A 171 -42.45 -13.23 -7.93
C VAL A 171 -42.84 -14.53 -8.62
N THR A 172 -42.77 -14.52 -9.95
CA THR A 172 -42.94 -15.73 -10.77
C THR A 172 -41.72 -16.66 -10.64
N PRO A 173 -41.84 -17.97 -10.96
CA PRO A 173 -40.70 -18.89 -10.94
C PRO A 173 -39.54 -18.44 -11.85
N ILE A 174 -39.84 -17.86 -13.01
CA ILE A 174 -38.85 -17.36 -13.97
C ILE A 174 -38.11 -16.16 -13.39
N GLU A 175 -38.84 -15.20 -12.81
CA GLU A 175 -38.24 -14.03 -12.15
C GLU A 175 -37.40 -14.44 -10.93
N TYR A 176 -37.85 -15.44 -10.17
CA TYR A 176 -37.12 -15.98 -9.03
C TYR A 176 -35.74 -16.55 -9.46
N VAL A 177 -35.73 -17.40 -10.49
CA VAL A 177 -34.49 -18.00 -11.02
C VAL A 177 -33.57 -16.96 -11.66
N ASN A 178 -34.13 -16.02 -12.41
CA ASN A 178 -33.35 -14.93 -13.02
C ASN A 178 -32.72 -14.01 -11.95
N GLY A 179 -33.47 -13.66 -10.91
CA GLY A 179 -32.98 -12.88 -9.78
C GLY A 179 -31.87 -13.62 -9.02
N ALA A 180 -32.07 -14.91 -8.75
CA ALA A 180 -31.05 -15.76 -8.13
C ALA A 180 -29.77 -15.84 -8.98
N SER A 181 -29.90 -15.94 -10.30
CA SER A 181 -28.77 -15.99 -11.24
C SER A 181 -27.96 -14.69 -11.24
N ARG A 182 -28.62 -13.52 -11.25
CA ARG A 182 -27.95 -12.21 -11.16
C ARG A 182 -27.15 -12.05 -9.86
N VAL A 183 -27.75 -12.44 -8.73
CA VAL A 183 -27.04 -12.43 -7.45
C VAL A 183 -25.87 -13.42 -7.47
N GLY A 184 -26.04 -14.59 -8.10
CA GLY A 184 -24.97 -15.56 -8.30
C GLY A 184 -23.76 -14.98 -9.05
N VAL A 185 -23.99 -14.20 -10.11
CA VAL A 185 -22.92 -13.48 -10.84
C VAL A 185 -22.20 -12.50 -9.92
N VAL A 186 -22.92 -11.71 -9.13
CA VAL A 186 -22.33 -10.76 -8.17
C VAL A 186 -21.47 -11.48 -7.13
N ILE A 187 -21.95 -12.60 -6.58
CA ILE A 187 -21.20 -13.42 -5.62
C ILE A 187 -19.93 -13.99 -6.28
N GLY A 188 -20.04 -14.50 -7.52
CA GLY A 188 -18.91 -15.04 -8.27
C GLY A 188 -17.82 -14.00 -8.55
N VAL A 189 -18.21 -12.82 -9.03
CA VAL A 189 -17.30 -11.68 -9.25
C VAL A 189 -16.66 -11.24 -7.93
N MET A 190 -17.45 -11.11 -6.87
CA MET A 190 -16.96 -10.77 -5.54
C MET A 190 -15.89 -11.75 -5.05
N PHE A 191 -16.18 -13.06 -5.15
CA PHE A 191 -15.24 -14.12 -4.75
C PHE A 191 -13.96 -14.09 -5.60
N GLY A 192 -14.09 -13.90 -6.91
CA GLY A 192 -12.95 -13.75 -7.81
C GLY A 192 -12.05 -12.55 -7.46
N MET A 193 -12.65 -11.39 -7.15
CA MET A 193 -11.90 -10.19 -6.77
C MET A 193 -11.19 -10.35 -5.42
N PHE A 194 -11.88 -10.85 -4.39
CA PHE A 194 -11.27 -11.12 -3.08
C PHE A 194 -10.18 -12.20 -3.17
N GLY A 195 -10.43 -13.27 -3.93
CA GLY A 195 -9.48 -14.35 -4.16
C GLY A 195 -8.22 -13.86 -4.88
N LEU A 196 -8.39 -13.08 -5.95
CA LEU A 196 -7.28 -12.43 -6.66
C LEU A 196 -6.49 -11.53 -5.71
N LEU A 197 -7.17 -10.72 -4.90
CA LEU A 197 -6.52 -9.83 -3.95
C LEU A 197 -5.74 -10.60 -2.87
N ALA A 198 -6.30 -11.69 -2.34
CA ALA A 198 -5.62 -12.56 -1.39
C ALA A 198 -4.36 -13.20 -2.01
N ILE A 199 -4.44 -13.69 -3.25
CA ILE A 199 -3.29 -14.22 -3.99
C ILE A 199 -2.23 -13.12 -4.19
N LEU A 200 -2.63 -11.91 -4.61
CA LEU A 200 -1.71 -10.79 -4.75
C LEU A 200 -1.03 -10.42 -3.42
N CYS A 201 -1.72 -10.53 -2.29
CA CYS A 201 -1.12 -10.33 -0.97
C CYS A 201 -0.07 -11.38 -0.64
N ILE A 202 -0.35 -12.66 -0.91
CA ILE A 202 0.58 -13.78 -0.68
C ILE A 202 1.80 -13.64 -1.60
N THR A 203 1.61 -13.35 -2.88
CA THR A 203 2.70 -13.10 -3.83
C THR A 203 3.54 -11.89 -3.41
N SER A 204 2.89 -10.80 -3.01
CA SER A 204 3.59 -9.61 -2.49
C SER A 204 4.38 -9.91 -1.22
N PHE A 205 3.86 -10.78 -0.34
CA PHE A 205 4.59 -11.28 0.82
C PHE A 205 5.80 -12.14 0.42
N ALA A 206 5.65 -13.04 -0.55
CA ALA A 206 6.75 -13.89 -1.03
C ALA A 206 7.92 -13.06 -1.59
N ILE A 207 7.61 -11.98 -2.32
CA ILE A 207 8.59 -11.06 -2.92
C ILE A 207 9.20 -10.13 -1.86
N ALA A 208 8.37 -9.42 -1.09
CA ALA A 208 8.84 -8.36 -0.20
C ALA A 208 9.28 -8.87 1.18
N ARG A 209 8.86 -10.09 1.58
CA ARG A 209 9.09 -10.70 2.91
C ARG A 209 8.67 -9.81 4.10
N LYS A 210 7.72 -8.90 3.89
CA LYS A 210 7.16 -8.00 4.92
C LYS A 210 5.82 -8.53 5.44
N THR A 211 5.71 -8.73 6.75
CA THR A 211 4.50 -9.26 7.42
C THR A 211 3.25 -8.41 7.20
N VAL A 212 3.40 -7.13 6.88
CA VAL A 212 2.28 -6.22 6.60
C VAL A 212 1.38 -6.76 5.47
N PHE A 213 1.96 -7.34 4.42
CA PHE A 213 1.18 -7.93 3.32
C PHE A 213 0.36 -9.16 3.77
N LEU A 214 0.88 -9.95 4.70
CA LEU A 214 0.15 -11.09 5.26
C LEU A 214 -1.00 -10.61 6.16
N SER A 215 -0.76 -9.60 7.00
CA SER A 215 -1.82 -9.01 7.83
C SER A 215 -2.94 -8.39 6.98
N PHE A 216 -2.59 -7.76 5.85
CA PHE A 216 -3.56 -7.25 4.89
C PHE A 216 -4.32 -8.38 4.21
N GLY A 217 -3.64 -9.47 3.80
CA GLY A 217 -4.30 -10.66 3.27
C GLY A 217 -5.30 -11.28 4.25
N ALA A 218 -4.97 -11.33 5.55
CA ALA A 218 -5.89 -11.79 6.58
C ALA A 218 -7.14 -10.89 6.71
N LEU A 219 -6.98 -9.57 6.61
CA LEU A 219 -8.10 -8.63 6.55
C LEU A 219 -8.99 -8.89 5.31
N VAL A 220 -8.38 -9.09 4.15
CA VAL A 220 -9.10 -9.36 2.88
C VAL A 220 -9.94 -10.64 2.99
N VAL A 221 -9.35 -11.72 3.52
CA VAL A 221 -10.05 -13.01 3.68
C VAL A 221 -11.17 -12.94 4.73
N THR A 222 -10.92 -12.31 5.88
CA THR A 222 -11.95 -12.16 6.92
C THR A 222 -13.11 -11.28 6.46
N LEU A 223 -12.83 -10.22 5.69
CA LEU A 223 -13.86 -9.37 5.08
C LEU A 223 -14.66 -10.13 4.01
N MET A 224 -14.01 -10.98 3.20
CA MET A 224 -14.67 -11.86 2.23
C MET A 224 -15.64 -12.82 2.93
N CYS A 225 -15.18 -13.51 3.97
CA CYS A 225 -16.01 -14.41 4.77
C CYS A 225 -17.22 -13.69 5.37
N THR A 226 -17.01 -12.48 5.91
CA THR A 226 -18.09 -11.65 6.45
C THR A 226 -19.13 -11.30 5.39
N HIS A 227 -18.71 -10.91 4.18
CA HIS A 227 -19.64 -10.65 3.08
C HIS A 227 -20.42 -11.89 2.66
N LEU A 228 -19.77 -13.05 2.57
CA LEU A 228 -20.45 -14.31 2.22
C LEU A 228 -21.53 -14.69 3.25
N ILE A 229 -21.24 -14.46 4.53
CA ILE A 229 -22.19 -14.68 5.63
C ILE A 229 -23.36 -13.68 5.53
N LEU A 230 -23.07 -12.39 5.34
CA LEU A 230 -24.08 -11.33 5.17
C LEU A 230 -24.89 -11.40 3.87
N ILE A 231 -24.45 -12.24 2.92
CA ILE A 231 -25.20 -12.58 1.70
C ILE A 231 -26.03 -13.87 1.91
N GLY A 232 -25.83 -14.61 3.00
CA GLY A 232 -26.60 -15.80 3.36
C GLY A 232 -26.04 -17.09 2.74
N TYR A 233 -24.85 -17.01 2.13
CA TYR A 233 -24.22 -18.16 1.49
C TYR A 233 -23.76 -19.21 2.52
N GLY A 234 -23.33 -18.75 3.70
CA GLY A 234 -22.88 -19.60 4.80
C GLY A 234 -23.94 -20.59 5.27
N GLY A 235 -25.13 -20.09 5.65
CA GLY A 235 -26.26 -20.93 6.07
C GLY A 235 -26.78 -21.83 4.95
N TRP A 236 -26.78 -21.35 3.71
CA TRP A 236 -27.27 -22.13 2.57
C TRP A 236 -26.38 -23.32 2.20
N ARG A 237 -25.03 -23.17 2.26
CA ARG A 237 -24.11 -24.19 1.72
C ARG A 237 -23.08 -24.75 2.69
N VAL A 238 -22.61 -23.95 3.66
CA VAL A 238 -21.46 -24.31 4.52
C VAL A 238 -21.90 -25.01 5.81
N TRP A 239 -22.97 -24.55 6.46
CA TRP A 239 -23.52 -25.17 7.70
C TRP A 239 -25.05 -25.33 7.67
N PRO A 240 -25.62 -26.04 6.68
CA PRO A 240 -27.08 -26.07 6.49
C PRO A 240 -27.87 -26.69 7.65
N HIS A 241 -27.25 -27.56 8.47
CA HIS A 241 -27.92 -28.25 9.57
C HIS A 241 -27.79 -27.54 10.92
N SER A 242 -27.00 -26.47 11.03
CA SER A 242 -26.76 -25.79 12.31
C SER A 242 -27.42 -24.42 12.36
N SER A 243 -28.47 -24.30 13.17
CA SER A 243 -29.10 -23.01 13.48
C SER A 243 -28.18 -22.11 14.32
N HIS A 244 -27.45 -22.69 15.28
CA HIS A 244 -26.52 -21.96 16.15
C HIS A 244 -25.42 -21.24 15.35
N LEU A 245 -24.73 -21.94 14.45
CA LEU A 245 -23.72 -21.32 13.60
C LEU A 245 -24.30 -20.21 12.73
N ASN A 246 -25.52 -20.39 12.21
CA ASN A 246 -26.17 -19.37 11.40
C ASN A 246 -26.48 -18.09 12.17
N GLN A 247 -26.87 -18.20 13.44
CA GLN A 247 -27.15 -17.04 14.31
C GLN A 247 -25.87 -16.32 14.76
N VAL A 248 -24.80 -17.07 14.99
CA VAL A 248 -23.58 -16.56 15.62
C VAL A 248 -22.56 -16.05 14.61
N MET A 249 -22.44 -16.70 13.45
CA MET A 249 -21.38 -16.41 12.47
C MET A 249 -21.41 -14.98 11.94
N GLY A 250 -22.59 -14.35 11.85
CA GLY A 250 -22.70 -12.94 11.45
C GLY A 250 -21.92 -12.01 12.38
N TRP A 251 -21.98 -12.23 13.69
CA TRP A 251 -21.24 -11.42 14.67
C TRP A 251 -19.77 -11.82 14.76
N VAL A 252 -19.50 -13.13 14.76
CA VAL A 252 -18.13 -13.66 14.85
C VAL A 252 -17.30 -13.18 13.67
N SER A 253 -17.81 -13.24 12.44
CA SER A 253 -17.07 -12.80 11.25
C SER A 253 -16.77 -11.30 11.27
N THR A 254 -17.72 -10.48 11.72
CA THR A 254 -17.51 -9.03 11.88
C THR A 254 -16.42 -8.75 12.93
N CYS A 255 -16.43 -9.43 14.07
CA CYS A 255 -15.40 -9.27 15.10
C CYS A 255 -14.02 -9.73 14.61
N LEU A 256 -13.94 -10.82 13.85
CA LEU A 256 -12.69 -11.29 13.22
C LEU A 256 -12.15 -10.27 12.21
N THR A 257 -13.03 -9.66 11.42
CA THR A 257 -12.65 -8.61 10.45
C THR A 257 -12.10 -7.38 11.16
N ILE A 258 -12.75 -6.92 12.24
CA ILE A 258 -12.28 -5.79 13.05
C ILE A 258 -10.92 -6.11 13.70
N SER A 259 -10.76 -7.33 14.21
CA SER A 259 -9.48 -7.80 14.75
C SER A 259 -8.37 -7.74 13.70
N ALA A 260 -8.61 -8.29 12.51
CA ALA A 260 -7.68 -8.25 11.39
C ALA A 260 -7.39 -6.82 10.92
N ALA A 261 -8.39 -5.93 10.91
CA ALA A 261 -8.23 -4.52 10.55
C ALA A 261 -7.36 -3.76 11.55
N ALA A 262 -7.61 -3.93 12.85
CA ALA A 262 -6.83 -3.31 13.91
C ALA A 262 -5.38 -3.79 13.90
N TRP A 263 -5.17 -5.10 13.72
CA TRP A 263 -3.85 -5.70 13.58
C TRP A 263 -3.10 -5.22 12.33
N PHE A 264 -3.79 -5.15 11.19
CA PHE A 264 -3.25 -4.58 9.96
C PHE A 264 -2.82 -3.12 10.16
N CYS A 265 -3.66 -2.28 10.78
CA CYS A 265 -3.32 -0.88 11.03
C CYS A 265 -2.11 -0.74 11.97
N ALA A 266 -2.03 -1.58 13.01
CA ALA A 266 -0.89 -1.60 13.94
C ALA A 266 0.44 -1.92 13.24
N GLN A 267 0.42 -2.82 12.26
CA GLN A 267 1.60 -3.16 11.46
C GLN A 267 1.88 -2.12 10.36
N ALA A 268 0.85 -1.69 9.62
CA ALA A 268 1.00 -0.81 8.48
C ALA A 268 1.50 0.57 8.88
N SER A 269 1.09 1.10 10.03
CA SER A 269 1.52 2.41 10.49
C SER A 269 2.84 2.40 11.29
N TYR A 270 3.53 1.25 11.39
CA TYR A 270 4.74 1.07 12.23
C TYR A 270 4.56 1.68 13.63
N SER A 271 3.34 1.55 14.18
CA SER A 271 2.94 2.22 15.40
C SER A 271 3.83 1.85 16.58
N ARG A 272 4.46 0.66 16.52
CA ARG A 272 5.42 0.17 17.51
C ARG A 272 6.60 1.12 17.72
N ASP A 273 7.13 1.71 16.65
CA ASP A 273 8.37 2.50 16.69
C ASP A 273 8.10 4.00 16.86
N SER A 274 7.00 4.51 16.30
CA SER A 274 6.66 5.94 16.36
C SER A 274 5.81 6.33 17.58
N HIS A 275 4.80 5.52 17.92
CA HIS A 275 3.78 5.86 18.93
C HIS A 275 3.27 4.61 19.67
N PRO A 276 3.99 4.15 20.72
CA PRO A 276 3.71 2.87 21.38
C PRO A 276 2.32 2.80 22.04
N TRP A 277 1.73 3.93 22.42
CA TRP A 277 0.38 3.98 22.98
C TRP A 277 -0.70 3.63 21.93
N ILE A 278 -0.55 4.09 20.68
CA ILE A 278 -1.49 3.75 19.59
C ILE A 278 -1.34 2.28 19.23
N TYR A 279 -0.11 1.77 19.22
CA TYR A 279 0.13 0.35 19.04
C TYR A 279 -0.58 -0.50 20.11
N ARG A 280 -0.45 -0.14 21.39
CA ARG A 280 -1.13 -0.83 22.50
C ARG A 280 -2.65 -0.75 22.36
N LEU A 281 -3.20 0.42 21.99
CA LEU A 281 -4.62 0.60 21.71
C LEU A 281 -5.10 -0.37 20.62
N LEU A 282 -4.42 -0.39 19.47
CA LEU A 282 -4.81 -1.23 18.33
C LEU A 282 -4.68 -2.72 18.63
N VAL A 283 -3.63 -3.13 19.36
CA VAL A 283 -3.48 -4.53 19.81
C VAL A 283 -4.56 -4.90 20.82
N ALA A 284 -4.93 -4.00 21.75
CA ALA A 284 -6.02 -4.23 22.69
C ALA A 284 -7.37 -4.35 21.96
N VAL A 285 -7.63 -3.53 20.94
CA VAL A 285 -8.83 -3.63 20.10
C VAL A 285 -8.83 -4.96 19.32
N ALA A 286 -7.68 -5.37 18.76
CA ALA A 286 -7.56 -6.63 18.04
C ALA A 286 -7.81 -7.84 18.95
N ALA A 287 -7.12 -7.89 20.10
CA ALA A 287 -7.27 -8.97 21.09
C ALA A 287 -8.69 -9.00 21.68
N GLY A 288 -9.24 -7.83 22.05
CA GLY A 288 -10.60 -7.73 22.58
C GLY A 288 -11.65 -8.19 21.56
N SER A 289 -11.48 -7.85 20.28
CA SER A 289 -12.40 -8.30 19.22
C SER A 289 -12.26 -9.80 18.95
N LEU A 290 -11.05 -10.37 19.06
CA LEU A 290 -10.84 -11.80 18.94
C LEU A 290 -11.44 -12.58 20.12
N LEU A 291 -11.29 -12.08 21.35
CA LEU A 291 -11.91 -12.66 22.54
C LEU A 291 -13.43 -12.58 22.45
N MET A 292 -13.98 -11.45 22.02
CA MET A 292 -15.41 -11.29 21.77
C MET A 292 -15.90 -12.30 20.71
N ALA A 293 -15.15 -12.48 19.62
CA ALA A 293 -15.49 -13.48 18.60
C ALA A 293 -15.51 -14.91 19.18
N GLY A 294 -14.51 -15.28 19.98
CA GLY A 294 -14.43 -16.59 20.63
C GLY A 294 -15.57 -16.81 21.64
N TRP A 295 -15.96 -15.79 22.39
CA TRP A 295 -17.04 -15.89 23.35
C TRP A 295 -18.40 -16.00 22.66
N LEU A 296 -18.66 -15.18 21.64
CA LEU A 296 -19.89 -15.25 20.86
C LEU A 296 -20.03 -16.58 20.13
N ALA A 297 -18.92 -17.22 19.75
CA ALA A 297 -18.90 -18.55 19.17
C ALA A 297 -19.42 -19.65 20.13
N LEU A 298 -19.32 -19.43 21.44
CA LEU A 298 -19.75 -20.38 22.49
C LEU A 298 -21.17 -20.07 22.98
N ASP A 299 -21.47 -18.80 23.22
CA ASP A 299 -22.75 -18.34 23.76
C ASP A 299 -23.19 -17.02 23.12
N ASN A 300 -24.30 -17.06 22.38
CA ASN A 300 -24.87 -15.90 21.70
C ASN A 300 -25.58 -14.92 22.66
N ASP A 301 -26.09 -15.41 23.79
CA ASP A 301 -26.91 -14.63 24.73
C ASP A 301 -26.09 -14.01 25.86
N PHE A 302 -24.81 -14.38 26.00
CA PHE A 302 -23.89 -13.82 27.00
C PHE A 302 -23.85 -12.29 27.03
N MET A 303 -23.90 -11.64 25.86
CA MET A 303 -23.81 -10.18 25.74
C MET A 303 -25.07 -9.59 25.13
N ALA A 304 -25.62 -8.57 25.80
CA ALA A 304 -26.69 -7.76 25.25
C ALA A 304 -26.28 -7.18 23.89
N ARG A 305 -27.21 -7.17 22.93
CA ARG A 305 -26.97 -6.68 21.56
C ARG A 305 -26.51 -5.22 21.51
N SER A 306 -26.99 -4.38 22.43
CA SER A 306 -26.55 -2.98 22.58
C SER A 306 -25.07 -2.88 22.91
N LEU A 307 -24.57 -3.72 23.82
CA LEU A 307 -23.17 -3.74 24.23
C LEU A 307 -22.27 -4.27 23.10
N ARG A 308 -22.73 -5.27 22.34
CA ARG A 308 -22.05 -5.74 21.12
C ARG A 308 -21.92 -4.63 20.08
N ASN A 309 -23.00 -3.90 19.82
CA ASN A 309 -23.00 -2.77 18.88
C ASN A 309 -22.07 -1.65 19.36
N LEU A 310 -22.08 -1.34 20.67
CA LEU A 310 -21.19 -0.34 21.26
C LEU A 310 -19.73 -0.73 21.10
N TRP A 311 -19.38 -2.00 21.35
CA TRP A 311 -18.02 -2.51 21.13
C TRP A 311 -17.58 -2.33 19.67
N ILE A 312 -18.41 -2.76 18.70
CA ILE A 312 -18.10 -2.63 17.27
C ILE A 312 -17.90 -1.16 16.89
N ALA A 313 -18.78 -0.27 17.35
CA ALA A 313 -18.68 1.16 17.09
C ALA A 313 -17.38 1.75 17.67
N THR A 314 -17.08 1.47 18.94
CA THR A 314 -15.85 1.96 19.59
C THR A 314 -14.59 1.41 18.94
N ALA A 315 -14.59 0.15 18.50
CA ALA A 315 -13.46 -0.46 17.79
C ALA A 315 -13.23 0.19 16.42
N ILE A 316 -14.29 0.42 15.63
CA ILE A 316 -14.20 1.12 14.35
C ILE A 316 -13.67 2.55 14.53
N VAL A 317 -14.20 3.29 15.50
CA VAL A 317 -13.74 4.65 15.84
C VAL A 317 -12.29 4.65 16.28
N SER A 318 -11.86 3.65 17.06
CA SER A 318 -10.46 3.52 17.49
C SER A 318 -9.52 3.27 16.31
N VAL A 319 -9.89 2.39 15.38
CA VAL A 319 -9.10 2.10 14.18
C VAL A 319 -9.02 3.33 13.27
N ILE A 320 -10.14 3.94 12.91
CA ILE A 320 -10.17 5.12 12.03
C ILE A 320 -9.50 6.32 12.72
N GLY A 321 -9.79 6.54 14.01
CA GLY A 321 -9.20 7.61 14.81
C GLY A 321 -7.68 7.49 14.90
N SER A 322 -7.14 6.28 14.99
CA SER A 322 -5.69 6.05 14.96
C SER A 322 -5.07 6.48 13.63
N LEU A 323 -5.70 6.15 12.50
CA LEU A 323 -5.23 6.51 11.16
C LEU A 323 -5.30 8.03 10.93
N VAL A 324 -6.41 8.66 11.34
CA VAL A 324 -6.59 10.12 11.26
C VAL A 324 -5.54 10.83 12.10
N TRP A 325 -5.37 10.43 13.36
CA TRP A 325 -4.38 11.03 14.25
C TRP A 325 -2.97 10.97 13.68
N MET A 326 -2.56 9.80 13.18
CA MET A 326 -1.23 9.63 12.58
C MET A 326 -1.08 10.41 11.27
N SER A 327 -2.15 10.54 10.48
CA SER A 327 -2.17 11.37 9.27
C SER A 327 -1.97 12.86 9.60
N LEU A 328 -2.62 13.36 10.66
CA LEU A 328 -2.48 14.76 11.08
C LEU A 328 -1.07 15.10 11.59
N ARG A 329 -0.33 14.11 12.09
CA ARG A 329 1.06 14.26 12.54
C ARG A 329 2.10 14.22 11.41
N GLY A 330 1.67 14.32 10.15
CA GLY A 330 2.55 14.46 8.98
C GLY A 330 3.00 13.16 8.34
N GLN A 331 2.47 11.99 8.75
CA GLN A 331 2.77 10.73 8.08
C GLN A 331 1.94 10.56 6.80
N THR A 332 2.48 11.07 5.68
CA THR A 332 1.85 11.03 4.34
C THR A 332 1.45 9.63 3.88
N TRP A 333 2.14 8.58 4.32
CA TRP A 333 1.76 7.21 3.98
C TRP A 333 0.46 6.74 4.67
N ASN A 334 0.14 7.27 5.85
CA ASN A 334 -1.11 6.92 6.54
C ASN A 334 -2.31 7.64 5.95
N SER A 335 -2.14 8.83 5.37
CA SER A 335 -3.21 9.51 4.65
C SER A 335 -3.65 8.71 3.41
N LEU A 336 -2.70 8.07 2.72
CA LEU A 336 -2.97 7.15 1.61
C LEU A 336 -3.80 5.93 2.05
N LEU A 337 -3.52 5.37 3.24
CA LEU A 337 -4.32 4.29 3.82
C LEU A 337 -5.72 4.78 4.19
N LEU A 338 -5.84 5.96 4.80
CA LEU A 338 -7.12 6.56 5.18
C LEU A 338 -8.03 6.78 3.96
N ILE A 339 -7.47 7.25 2.83
CA ILE A 339 -8.20 7.39 1.57
C ILE A 339 -8.79 6.03 1.12
N GLY A 340 -8.03 4.94 1.29
CA GLY A 340 -8.49 3.59 0.97
C GLY A 340 -9.61 3.08 1.89
N THR A 341 -9.68 3.57 3.13
CA THR A 341 -10.78 3.20 4.05
C THR A 341 -12.09 3.91 3.74
N ALA A 342 -12.08 5.05 3.03
CA ALA A 342 -13.29 5.81 2.73
C ALA A 342 -14.30 5.04 1.85
N PRO A 343 -13.91 4.36 0.75
CA PRO A 343 -14.82 3.48 0.00
C PRO A 343 -15.36 2.31 0.85
N ILE A 344 -14.56 1.75 1.75
CA ILE A 344 -15.00 0.68 2.65
C ILE A 344 -16.05 1.20 3.65
N GLY A 345 -15.86 2.42 4.17
CA GLY A 345 -16.86 3.10 5.00
C GLY A 345 -18.15 3.41 4.23
N LEU A 346 -18.03 3.84 2.97
CA LEU A 346 -19.19 4.06 2.09
C LEU A 346 -19.97 2.77 1.84
N ALA A 347 -19.27 1.65 1.65
CA ALA A 347 -19.89 0.33 1.52
C ALA A 347 -20.71 -0.05 2.76
N ALA A 348 -20.18 0.21 3.96
CA ALA A 348 -20.92 -0.01 5.21
C ALA A 348 -22.16 0.90 5.32
N MET A 349 -22.05 2.14 4.81
CA MET A 349 -23.15 3.12 4.81
C MET A 349 -24.29 2.76 3.84
N ALA A 350 -24.03 1.93 2.82
CA ALA A 350 -25.03 1.55 1.82
C ALA A 350 -26.28 0.91 2.44
N ARG A 351 -26.13 0.15 3.54
CA ARG A 351 -27.28 -0.41 4.28
C ARG A 351 -28.09 0.65 5.01
N LEU A 352 -27.43 1.69 5.53
CA LEU A 352 -28.13 2.82 6.14
C LEU A 352 -28.90 3.63 5.08
N PHE A 353 -28.32 3.83 3.90
CA PHE A 353 -29.03 4.48 2.79
C PHE A 353 -30.25 3.68 2.32
N TYR A 354 -30.19 2.34 2.36
CA TYR A 354 -31.37 1.50 2.15
C TYR A 354 -32.41 1.70 3.26
N ASN A 355 -32.00 1.68 4.53
CA ASN A 355 -32.92 1.85 5.66
C ASN A 355 -33.59 3.23 5.71
N VAL A 356 -32.92 4.28 5.24
CA VAL A 356 -33.46 5.65 5.12
C VAL A 356 -34.34 5.82 3.87
N GLY A 357 -34.33 4.83 2.96
CA GLY A 357 -35.15 4.85 1.75
C GLY A 357 -34.52 5.57 0.54
N TRP A 358 -33.27 6.01 0.64
CA TRP A 358 -32.52 6.62 -0.49
C TRP A 358 -32.24 5.60 -1.59
N ILE A 359 -31.96 4.35 -1.20
CA ILE A 359 -31.81 3.24 -2.13
C ILE A 359 -33.01 2.32 -1.95
N ARG A 360 -33.78 2.13 -3.02
CA ARG A 360 -35.02 1.33 -2.98
C ARG A 360 -34.77 -0.16 -3.24
N ASN A 361 -33.62 -0.51 -3.83
CA ASN A 361 -33.22 -1.88 -4.14
C ASN A 361 -32.09 -2.39 -3.25
N VAL A 362 -32.39 -3.34 -2.37
CA VAL A 362 -31.39 -3.90 -1.43
C VAL A 362 -30.25 -4.66 -2.13
N GLU A 363 -30.54 -5.35 -3.24
CA GLU A 363 -29.52 -6.09 -4.00
C GLU A 363 -28.54 -5.14 -4.70
N ALA A 364 -29.03 -4.03 -5.23
CA ALA A 364 -28.20 -2.98 -5.84
C ALA A 364 -27.33 -2.31 -4.78
N ALA A 365 -27.88 -2.01 -3.59
CA ALA A 365 -27.11 -1.48 -2.46
C ALA A 365 -25.98 -2.42 -2.04
N GLN A 366 -26.24 -3.73 -2.00
CA GLN A 366 -25.23 -4.75 -1.68
C GLN A 366 -24.15 -4.85 -2.76
N ALA A 367 -24.53 -4.90 -4.03
CA ALA A 367 -23.57 -4.95 -5.15
C ALA A 367 -22.67 -3.71 -5.19
N ALA A 368 -23.27 -2.51 -5.06
CA ALA A 368 -22.51 -1.26 -5.01
C ALA A 368 -21.58 -1.20 -3.79
N GLY A 369 -22.04 -1.67 -2.63
CA GLY A 369 -21.22 -1.76 -1.42
C GLY A 369 -20.00 -2.67 -1.62
N VAL A 370 -20.19 -3.86 -2.21
CA VAL A 370 -19.09 -4.79 -2.52
C VAL A 370 -18.08 -4.13 -3.45
N VAL A 371 -18.52 -3.52 -4.55
CA VAL A 371 -17.63 -2.84 -5.51
C VAL A 371 -16.86 -1.72 -4.83
N SER A 372 -17.52 -0.92 -4.00
CA SER A 372 -16.88 0.18 -3.27
C SER A 372 -15.81 -0.33 -2.29
N ALA A 373 -16.11 -1.38 -1.52
CA ALA A 373 -15.15 -2.00 -0.61
C ALA A 373 -13.93 -2.56 -1.36
N GLN A 374 -14.13 -3.20 -2.52
CA GLN A 374 -13.04 -3.72 -3.34
C GLN A 374 -12.11 -2.63 -3.87
N LEU A 375 -12.67 -1.53 -4.37
CA LEU A 375 -11.88 -0.39 -4.83
C LEU A 375 -11.02 0.19 -3.71
N GLY A 376 -11.57 0.29 -2.49
CA GLY A 376 -10.83 0.70 -1.30
C GLY A 376 -9.69 -0.25 -0.95
N LEU A 377 -9.94 -1.57 -0.95
CA LEU A 377 -8.92 -2.57 -0.68
C LEU A 377 -7.81 -2.60 -1.75
N LEU A 378 -8.16 -2.50 -3.03
CA LEU A 378 -7.19 -2.41 -4.13
C LEU A 378 -6.29 -1.18 -3.97
N TRP A 379 -6.88 -0.03 -3.59
CA TRP A 379 -6.13 1.18 -3.29
C TRP A 379 -5.15 0.98 -2.12
N ILE A 380 -5.58 0.33 -1.04
CA ILE A 380 -4.72 0.02 0.10
C ILE A 380 -3.55 -0.87 -0.33
N LEU A 381 -3.79 -1.90 -1.15
CA LEU A 381 -2.72 -2.74 -1.69
C LEU A 381 -1.72 -1.91 -2.51
N LEU A 382 -2.22 -1.06 -3.41
CA LEU A 382 -1.40 -0.22 -4.27
C LEU A 382 -0.53 0.74 -3.44
N ALA A 383 -1.12 1.38 -2.43
CA ALA A 383 -0.42 2.25 -1.49
C ALA A 383 0.69 1.50 -0.74
N LEU A 384 0.43 0.26 -0.31
CA LEU A 384 1.41 -0.58 0.37
C LEU A 384 2.55 -1.01 -0.57
N ALA A 385 2.22 -1.38 -1.80
CA ALA A 385 3.19 -1.73 -2.83
C ALA A 385 4.09 -0.54 -3.21
N TRP A 386 3.50 0.64 -3.41
CA TRP A 386 4.22 1.89 -3.65
C TRP A 386 5.14 2.26 -2.49
N ARG A 387 4.65 2.18 -1.25
CA ARG A 387 5.48 2.41 -0.08
C ARG A 387 6.67 1.45 -0.03
N SER A 388 6.42 0.17 -0.32
CA SER A 388 7.49 -0.84 -0.31
C SER A 388 8.57 -0.53 -1.35
N ARG A 389 8.17 -0.16 -2.58
CA ARG A 389 9.09 0.26 -3.64
C ARG A 389 9.84 1.55 -3.32
N ALA A 390 9.14 2.56 -2.79
CA ALA A 390 9.78 3.82 -2.39
C ALA A 390 10.86 3.60 -1.33
N THR A 391 10.62 2.68 -0.38
CA THR A 391 11.62 2.32 0.64
C THR A 391 12.84 1.63 0.02
N LEU A 392 12.63 0.75 -0.96
CA LEU A 392 13.72 0.06 -1.67
C LEU A 392 14.56 1.06 -2.48
N LEU A 393 13.91 1.90 -3.29
CA LEU A 393 14.59 2.92 -4.09
C LEU A 393 15.34 3.93 -3.22
N SER A 394 14.78 4.31 -2.08
CA SER A 394 15.47 5.19 -1.13
C SER A 394 16.71 4.54 -0.54
N ARG A 395 16.69 3.22 -0.28
CA ARG A 395 17.87 2.47 0.18
C ARG A 395 18.92 2.38 -0.91
N GLU A 396 18.53 2.04 -2.14
CA GLU A 396 19.43 1.98 -3.29
C GLU A 396 20.09 3.34 -3.56
N ARG A 397 19.32 4.43 -3.51
CA ARG A 397 19.85 5.80 -3.62
C ARG A 397 20.78 6.15 -2.46
N GLY A 398 20.42 5.78 -1.24
CA GLY A 398 21.27 5.98 -0.06
C GLY A 398 22.61 5.24 -0.18
N THR A 399 22.60 4.01 -0.68
CA THR A 399 23.84 3.25 -0.95
C THR A 399 24.67 3.85 -2.08
N ALA A 400 24.03 4.37 -3.14
CA ALA A 400 24.73 5.04 -4.23
C ALA A 400 25.40 6.35 -3.77
N LEU A 401 24.67 7.18 -3.00
CA LEU A 401 25.18 8.40 -2.37
C LEU A 401 26.26 8.12 -1.31
N ALA A 402 26.24 6.95 -0.68
CA ALA A 402 27.26 6.53 0.27
C ALA A 402 28.54 5.96 -0.39
N THR A 403 28.51 5.70 -1.70
CA THR A 403 29.64 5.08 -2.43
C THR A 403 30.35 6.06 -3.37
N TYR A 404 29.63 7.03 -3.95
CA TYR A 404 30.17 7.99 -4.92
C TYR A 404 30.07 9.43 -4.41
N ASP A 405 31.10 10.23 -4.70
CA ASP A 405 31.12 11.67 -4.48
C ASP A 405 30.26 12.38 -5.55
N PRO A 406 29.28 13.22 -5.16
CA PRO A 406 28.35 13.85 -6.09
C PRO A 406 28.99 14.91 -6.99
N THR A 407 30.15 15.46 -6.61
CA THR A 407 30.81 16.52 -7.39
C THR A 407 31.76 16.00 -8.45
N THR A 408 32.47 14.90 -8.17
CA THR A 408 33.48 14.30 -9.08
C THR A 408 32.98 13.04 -9.79
N GLY A 409 31.92 12.40 -9.26
CA GLY A 409 31.47 11.08 -9.72
C GLY A 409 32.45 9.95 -9.41
N LEU A 410 33.47 10.20 -8.58
CA LEU A 410 34.46 9.21 -8.12
C LEU A 410 33.98 8.50 -6.86
N MET A 411 34.63 7.42 -6.46
CA MET A 411 34.28 6.72 -5.22
C MET A 411 34.71 7.51 -3.98
N LEU A 412 34.01 7.31 -2.86
CA LEU A 412 34.31 7.94 -1.57
C LEU A 412 35.50 7.26 -0.86
N PRO A 413 36.21 7.97 0.06
CA PRO A 413 37.41 7.46 0.74
C PRO A 413 37.23 6.10 1.41
N ARG A 414 36.05 5.84 1.99
CA ARG A 414 35.72 4.57 2.67
C ARG A 414 35.88 3.32 1.78
N VAL A 415 35.75 3.47 0.45
CA VAL A 415 35.93 2.35 -0.49
C VAL A 415 37.40 1.95 -0.58
N LEU A 416 38.31 2.91 -0.37
CA LEU A 416 39.76 2.69 -0.30
C LEU A 416 40.13 1.77 0.86
N ASP A 417 39.50 1.93 2.01
CA ASP A 417 39.79 1.17 3.24
C ASP A 417 39.58 -0.35 3.06
N GLU A 418 38.62 -0.74 2.22
CA GLU A 418 38.44 -2.16 1.86
C GLU A 418 39.31 -2.58 0.66
N ARG A 419 39.44 -1.73 -0.36
CA ARG A 419 40.03 -2.11 -1.66
C ARG A 419 41.55 -2.13 -1.63
N LEU A 420 42.21 -1.14 -1.03
CA LEU A 420 43.67 -1.05 -1.01
C LEU A 420 44.31 -2.23 -0.26
N PRO A 421 43.88 -2.62 0.96
CA PRO A 421 44.44 -3.80 1.63
C PRO A 421 44.25 -5.10 0.82
N ARG A 422 43.08 -5.27 0.19
CA ARG A 422 42.80 -6.44 -0.66
C ARG A 422 43.69 -6.49 -1.89
N MET A 423 43.90 -5.35 -2.55
CA MET A 423 44.81 -5.23 -3.70
C MET A 423 46.24 -5.59 -3.30
N LEU A 424 46.75 -5.03 -2.19
CA LEU A 424 48.10 -5.31 -1.70
C LEU A 424 48.28 -6.79 -1.34
N LEU A 425 47.32 -7.40 -0.64
CA LEU A 425 47.34 -8.84 -0.33
C LEU A 425 47.34 -9.71 -1.58
N ARG A 426 46.56 -9.33 -2.60
CA ARG A 426 46.47 -10.06 -3.88
C ARG A 426 47.78 -9.97 -4.66
N ALA A 427 48.33 -8.76 -4.78
CA ALA A 427 49.61 -8.50 -5.44
C ALA A 427 50.76 -9.25 -4.76
N SER A 428 50.77 -9.29 -3.42
CA SER A 428 51.72 -10.06 -2.61
C SER A 428 51.67 -11.57 -2.92
N ARG A 429 50.46 -12.16 -2.89
CA ARG A 429 50.24 -13.58 -3.18
C ARG A 429 50.64 -13.98 -4.60
N GLN A 430 50.38 -13.11 -5.57
CA GLN A 430 50.64 -13.37 -6.98
C GLN A 430 52.04 -12.95 -7.42
N LYS A 431 52.84 -12.31 -6.55
CA LYS A 431 54.13 -11.69 -6.88
C LYS A 431 54.04 -10.77 -8.10
N SER A 432 52.91 -10.08 -8.22
CA SER A 432 52.61 -9.17 -9.32
C SER A 432 52.71 -7.72 -8.84
N GLY A 433 53.32 -6.85 -9.64
CA GLY A 433 53.37 -5.42 -9.33
C GLY A 433 51.99 -4.77 -9.41
N CYS A 434 51.66 -3.94 -8.41
CA CYS A 434 50.48 -3.07 -8.40
C CYS A 434 50.91 -1.60 -8.30
N GLY A 435 50.07 -0.69 -8.82
CA GLY A 435 50.34 0.74 -8.78
C GLY A 435 49.34 1.48 -7.91
N VAL A 436 49.81 2.47 -7.16
CA VAL A 436 48.96 3.41 -6.42
C VAL A 436 49.40 4.82 -6.76
N LEU A 437 48.48 5.62 -7.27
CA LEU A 437 48.70 7.03 -7.59
C LEU A 437 47.93 7.90 -6.63
N MET A 438 48.59 8.92 -6.09
CA MET A 438 47.95 9.98 -5.31
C MET A 438 48.14 11.30 -6.06
N LEU A 439 47.05 11.98 -6.36
CA LEU A 439 47.01 13.20 -7.14
C LEU A 439 46.55 14.35 -6.25
N ARG A 440 47.23 15.50 -6.29
CA ARG A 440 46.76 16.73 -5.66
C ARG A 440 46.51 17.77 -6.74
N TRP A 441 45.30 18.31 -6.74
CA TRP A 441 44.94 19.47 -7.54
C TRP A 441 45.47 20.73 -6.88
N LEU A 442 46.13 21.56 -7.67
CA LEU A 442 46.72 22.82 -7.26
C LEU A 442 45.84 23.94 -7.80
N ASP A 443 45.16 24.64 -6.89
CA ASP A 443 44.38 25.82 -7.24
C ASP A 443 45.31 27.05 -7.27
N ASP A 444 45.38 27.73 -8.42
CA ASP A 444 46.29 28.86 -8.68
C ASP A 444 45.77 30.20 -8.15
N ALA A 445 44.67 30.20 -7.39
CA ALA A 445 44.08 31.40 -6.80
C ALA A 445 44.17 31.46 -5.26
N PRO A 446 45.36 31.64 -4.66
CA PRO A 446 45.50 31.72 -3.20
C PRO A 446 44.84 32.95 -2.52
N ASN A 447 44.27 33.93 -3.25
CA ASN A 447 44.00 35.27 -2.68
C ASN A 447 42.63 35.92 -2.91
N LEU A 448 41.56 35.18 -3.27
CA LEU A 448 40.21 35.75 -3.32
C LEU A 448 39.18 34.76 -2.73
N GLY A 449 39.01 34.80 -1.41
CA GLY A 449 38.13 33.92 -0.61
C GLY A 449 36.62 34.00 -0.88
N ALA A 450 36.18 34.40 -2.08
CA ALA A 450 34.77 34.50 -2.45
C ALA A 450 34.47 34.18 -3.94
N VAL A 451 35.39 33.55 -4.70
CA VAL A 451 35.10 33.17 -6.09
C VAL A 451 34.91 31.65 -6.24
N ASN A 452 33.63 31.29 -6.37
CA ASN A 452 33.03 30.13 -7.04
C ASN A 452 33.38 28.71 -6.56
N HIS A 453 32.67 28.26 -5.53
CA HIS A 453 32.39 26.82 -5.31
C HIS A 453 31.95 26.10 -6.59
N GLU A 454 31.25 26.78 -7.49
CA GLU A 454 30.84 26.25 -8.80
C GLU A 454 32.02 25.99 -9.75
N LYS A 455 33.02 26.88 -9.79
CA LYS A 455 34.23 26.70 -10.64
C LYS A 455 35.08 25.56 -10.11
N ARG A 456 35.26 25.48 -8.79
CA ARG A 456 35.93 24.36 -8.13
C ARG A 456 35.22 23.04 -8.38
N SER A 457 33.89 23.01 -8.23
CA SER A 457 33.09 21.82 -8.51
C SER A 457 33.15 21.41 -9.98
N ALA A 458 33.17 22.37 -10.91
CA ALA A 458 33.33 22.11 -12.34
C ALA A 458 34.73 21.55 -12.67
N ALA A 459 35.79 22.15 -12.13
CA ALA A 459 37.16 21.66 -12.31
C ALA A 459 37.33 20.23 -11.77
N LEU A 460 36.85 19.98 -10.55
CA LEU A 460 36.86 18.65 -9.92
C LEU A 460 36.02 17.62 -10.71
N SER A 461 34.87 18.01 -11.26
CA SER A 461 34.05 17.17 -12.14
C SER A 461 34.82 16.75 -13.40
N ILE A 462 35.52 17.69 -14.04
CA ILE A 462 36.35 17.44 -15.23
C ILE A 462 37.53 16.51 -14.89
N ILE A 463 38.20 16.74 -13.76
CA ILE A 463 39.29 15.85 -13.29
C ILE A 463 38.73 14.45 -13.02
N GLY A 464 37.58 14.34 -12.37
CA GLY A 464 36.89 13.06 -12.13
C GLY A 464 36.56 12.32 -13.42
N GLU A 465 36.05 13.03 -14.43
CA GLU A 465 35.78 12.46 -15.76
C GLU A 465 37.05 11.95 -16.45
N ILE A 466 38.15 12.71 -16.40
CA ILE A 466 39.44 12.33 -16.97
C ILE A 466 39.97 11.06 -16.29
N LEU A 467 39.93 11.00 -14.96
CA LEU A 467 40.40 9.83 -14.22
C LEU A 467 39.55 8.59 -14.52
N ARG A 468 38.22 8.72 -14.62
CA ARG A 468 37.33 7.60 -14.99
C ARG A 468 37.55 7.10 -16.41
N ARG A 469 37.86 7.99 -17.35
CA ARG A 469 38.17 7.61 -18.74
C ARG A 469 39.53 6.93 -18.87
N THR A 470 40.47 7.25 -17.98
CA THR A 470 41.82 6.69 -18.01
C THR A 470 41.91 5.39 -17.19
N SER A 471 41.03 5.19 -16.21
CA SER A 471 40.93 3.95 -15.44
C SER A 471 40.33 2.81 -16.24
N ARG A 472 40.88 1.60 -16.09
CA ARG A 472 40.27 0.36 -16.57
C ARG A 472 39.14 -0.06 -15.62
N ASP A 473 38.27 -0.97 -16.06
CA ASP A 473 37.15 -1.49 -15.25
C ASP A 473 37.58 -2.12 -13.91
N VAL A 474 38.84 -2.55 -13.82
CA VAL A 474 39.45 -3.14 -12.61
C VAL A 474 40.14 -2.12 -11.70
N ASP A 475 40.44 -0.93 -12.22
CA ASP A 475 41.10 0.12 -11.47
C ASP A 475 40.08 0.87 -10.60
N THR A 476 40.48 1.31 -9.41
CA THR A 476 39.59 2.01 -8.49
C THR A 476 40.04 3.46 -8.34
N VAL A 477 39.18 4.41 -8.68
CA VAL A 477 39.44 5.85 -8.53
C VAL A 477 38.59 6.42 -7.40
N VAL A 478 39.24 7.09 -6.47
CA VAL A 478 38.67 7.59 -5.22
C VAL A 478 39.00 9.07 -5.07
N ARG A 479 38.03 9.87 -4.62
CA ARG A 479 38.33 11.19 -4.06
C ARG A 479 38.71 11.00 -2.60
N TYR A 480 39.99 11.17 -2.26
CA TYR A 480 40.51 10.90 -0.91
C TYR A 480 40.25 12.06 0.06
N ASP A 481 40.40 13.29 -0.43
CA ASP A 481 40.16 14.53 0.31
C ASP A 481 39.63 15.62 -0.65
N ASP A 482 39.47 16.85 -0.17
CA ASP A 482 38.89 17.94 -0.96
C ASP A 482 39.62 18.19 -2.29
N ASP A 483 40.95 18.23 -2.27
CA ASP A 483 41.82 18.46 -3.44
C ASP A 483 42.73 17.27 -3.76
N VAL A 484 42.54 16.14 -3.06
CA VAL A 484 43.38 14.95 -3.20
C VAL A 484 42.57 13.79 -3.73
N LEU A 485 43.01 13.26 -4.87
CA LEU A 485 42.42 12.12 -5.54
C LEU A 485 43.40 10.94 -5.52
N MET A 486 42.88 9.73 -5.63
CA MET A 486 43.69 8.52 -5.55
C MET A 486 43.22 7.51 -6.58
N MET A 487 44.16 6.84 -7.22
CA MET A 487 43.87 5.81 -8.22
C MET A 487 44.66 4.54 -7.88
N LEU A 488 43.92 3.46 -7.66
CA LEU A 488 44.45 2.11 -7.47
C LEU A 488 44.48 1.42 -8.83
N VAL A 489 45.68 1.00 -9.26
CA VAL A 489 45.90 0.33 -10.54
C VAL A 489 46.20 -1.14 -10.28
N GLU A 490 45.23 -2.00 -10.57
CA GLU A 490 45.35 -3.43 -10.32
C GLU A 490 46.30 -4.09 -11.35
N GLY A 491 47.16 -4.99 -10.85
CA GLY A 491 48.26 -5.62 -11.59
C GLY A 491 47.91 -6.93 -12.31
N PRO A 492 48.86 -7.51 -13.06
CA PRO A 492 50.28 -7.15 -13.12
C PRO A 492 50.54 -5.91 -13.99
N ILE A 493 51.20 -4.90 -13.43
CA ILE A 493 51.60 -3.69 -14.17
C ILE A 493 53.07 -3.36 -13.92
N SER A 494 53.78 -2.86 -14.94
CA SER A 494 55.17 -2.43 -14.86
C SER A 494 55.28 -0.96 -14.43
N ARG A 495 56.45 -0.57 -13.93
CA ARG A 495 56.75 0.82 -13.54
C ARG A 495 56.58 1.80 -14.71
N THR A 496 56.95 1.39 -15.93
CA THR A 496 56.79 2.20 -17.14
C THR A 496 55.33 2.45 -17.47
N SER A 497 54.48 1.42 -17.39
CA SER A 497 53.04 1.56 -17.68
C SER A 497 52.30 2.43 -16.66
N VAL A 498 52.66 2.39 -15.38
CA VAL A 498 52.07 3.31 -14.38
C VAL A 498 52.51 4.76 -14.64
N SER A 499 53.76 4.97 -15.09
CA SER A 499 54.24 6.28 -15.52
C SER A 499 53.48 6.78 -16.75
N GLU A 500 53.24 5.92 -17.74
CA GLU A 500 52.47 6.25 -18.95
C GLU A 500 51.05 6.70 -18.61
N ILE A 501 50.36 5.95 -17.73
CA ILE A 501 49.02 6.33 -17.21
C ILE A 501 49.07 7.71 -16.57
N SER A 502 50.08 7.97 -15.74
CA SER A 502 50.23 9.26 -15.05
C SER A 502 50.45 10.41 -16.04
N THR A 503 51.28 10.21 -17.05
CA THR A 503 51.51 11.21 -18.11
C THR A 503 50.26 11.42 -18.98
N GLN A 504 49.48 10.37 -19.23
CA GLN A 504 48.22 10.45 -19.98
C GLN A 504 47.17 11.26 -19.21
N ILE A 505 47.07 11.08 -17.89
CA ILE A 505 46.20 11.89 -17.02
C ILE A 505 46.62 13.36 -17.12
N LEU A 506 47.90 13.66 -16.90
CA LEU A 506 48.41 15.03 -16.93
C LEU A 506 48.19 15.70 -18.30
N ALA A 507 48.50 15.01 -19.40
CA ALA A 507 48.25 15.51 -20.75
C ALA A 507 46.76 15.71 -21.07
N SER A 508 45.87 14.92 -20.47
CA SER A 508 44.43 15.08 -20.64
C SER A 508 43.89 16.26 -19.83
N CYS A 509 44.44 16.51 -18.64
CA CYS A 509 44.13 17.69 -17.83
C CYS A 509 44.63 18.99 -18.49
N LEU A 510 45.84 19.01 -19.04
CA LEU A 510 46.36 20.17 -19.78
C LEU A 510 45.49 20.51 -21.01
N ARG A 511 45.12 19.50 -21.81
CA ARG A 511 44.21 19.68 -22.95
C ARG A 511 42.82 20.16 -22.54
N ALA A 512 42.34 19.75 -21.37
CA ALA A 512 41.07 20.23 -20.83
C ALA A 512 41.17 21.67 -20.33
N ALA A 513 42.29 22.04 -19.70
CA ALA A 513 42.58 23.40 -19.23
C ALA A 513 42.67 24.41 -20.39
N GLU A 514 43.37 24.04 -21.48
CA GLU A 514 43.42 24.84 -22.70
C GLU A 514 42.01 25.12 -23.28
N LYS A 515 41.12 24.12 -23.26
CA LYS A 515 39.72 24.28 -23.69
C LYS A 515 38.89 25.19 -22.78
N LEU A 516 39.26 25.30 -21.51
CA LEU A 516 38.64 26.21 -20.55
C LEU A 516 39.15 27.66 -20.68
N GLY A 517 40.20 27.88 -21.49
CA GLY A 517 40.81 29.20 -21.70
C GLY A 517 41.73 29.65 -20.56
N ASP A 518 42.06 28.75 -19.62
CA ASP A 518 42.96 28.99 -18.50
C ASP A 518 43.96 27.82 -18.38
N PRO A 519 45.22 28.00 -18.82
CA PRO A 519 46.20 26.94 -18.87
C PRO A 519 46.61 26.42 -17.48
N ASN A 520 46.38 27.17 -16.40
CA ASN A 520 46.74 26.77 -15.04
C ASN A 520 45.56 26.20 -14.24
N ALA A 521 44.35 26.17 -14.79
CA ALA A 521 43.15 25.78 -14.06
C ALA A 521 43.14 24.32 -13.55
N LEU A 522 43.88 23.41 -14.20
CA LEU A 522 43.89 21.97 -13.89
C LEU A 522 45.30 21.44 -13.61
N ASN A 523 46.13 22.20 -12.89
CA ASN A 523 47.46 21.76 -12.49
C ASN A 523 47.38 20.63 -11.44
N LEU A 524 48.13 19.55 -11.66
CA LEU A 524 48.12 18.35 -10.84
C LEU A 524 49.54 17.92 -10.49
N HIS A 525 49.76 17.57 -9.22
CA HIS A 525 50.93 16.81 -8.78
C HIS A 525 50.55 15.35 -8.56
N ILE A 526 51.34 14.42 -9.11
CA ILE A 526 51.10 12.98 -9.04
C ILE A 526 52.29 12.30 -8.35
N ALA A 527 52.02 11.71 -7.19
CA ALA A 527 52.94 10.79 -6.52
C ALA A 527 52.57 9.35 -6.87
N ILE A 528 53.57 8.55 -7.24
CA ILE A 528 53.39 7.16 -7.67
C ILE A 528 54.13 6.21 -6.74
N TRP A 529 53.41 5.24 -6.20
CA TRP A 529 53.97 4.06 -5.55
C TRP A 529 53.76 2.84 -6.45
N HIS A 530 54.82 2.10 -6.73
CA HIS A 530 54.79 0.88 -7.51
C HIS A 530 55.80 -0.10 -6.92
N ASP A 531 55.32 -1.24 -6.45
CA ASP A 531 56.16 -2.32 -5.94
C ASP A 531 55.39 -3.66 -5.94
N SER A 532 56.09 -4.77 -5.72
CA SER A 532 55.50 -6.03 -5.26
C SER A 532 55.36 -5.97 -3.73
N PRO A 533 54.14 -5.81 -3.17
CA PRO A 533 53.96 -5.58 -1.74
C PRO A 533 54.30 -6.82 -0.92
N GLY A 534 55.54 -6.90 -0.44
CA GLY A 534 55.96 -7.94 0.50
C GLY A 534 55.83 -7.51 1.97
N ALA A 535 55.95 -6.21 2.28
CA ALA A 535 56.17 -5.74 3.65
C ALA A 535 55.37 -4.51 4.09
N LEU A 536 54.69 -3.79 3.18
CA LEU A 536 54.01 -2.53 3.49
C LEU A 536 52.50 -2.71 3.70
N THR A 537 51.98 -2.11 4.75
CA THR A 537 50.54 -2.01 5.01
C THR A 537 49.91 -0.88 4.19
N ALA A 538 48.60 -0.93 3.98
CA ALA A 538 47.85 0.11 3.25
C ALA A 538 48.07 1.52 3.82
N GLN A 539 48.11 1.65 5.15
CA GLN A 539 48.38 2.93 5.82
C GLN A 539 49.79 3.46 5.53
N GLN A 540 50.81 2.58 5.54
CA GLN A 540 52.17 2.99 5.22
C GLN A 540 52.30 3.45 3.77
N VAL A 541 51.66 2.77 2.81
CA VAL A 541 51.65 3.20 1.40
C VAL A 541 51.02 4.59 1.24
N ILE A 542 49.90 4.84 1.92
CA ILE A 542 49.24 6.16 1.91
C ILE A 542 50.15 7.24 2.51
N GLU A 543 50.79 6.98 3.65
CA GLU A 543 51.67 7.98 4.30
C GLU A 543 52.92 8.26 3.47
N ILE A 544 53.49 7.25 2.81
CA ILE A 544 54.62 7.39 1.90
C ILE A 544 54.25 8.28 0.71
N LEU A 545 53.07 8.06 0.11
CA LEU A 545 52.53 8.88 -0.98
C LEU A 545 52.24 10.32 -0.54
N LYS A 546 51.59 10.51 0.61
CA LYS A 546 51.35 11.83 1.19
C LYS A 546 52.64 12.58 1.42
N THR A 547 53.64 11.93 2.03
CA THR A 547 54.94 12.54 2.32
C THR A 547 55.59 13.04 1.02
N ARG A 548 55.64 12.20 -0.01
CA ARG A 548 56.18 12.59 -1.32
C ARG A 548 55.42 13.77 -1.91
N LEU A 549 54.10 13.75 -1.84
CA LEU A 549 53.26 14.78 -2.43
C LEU A 549 53.35 16.12 -1.68
N HIS A 550 53.62 16.12 -0.38
CA HIS A 550 53.93 17.34 0.38
C HIS A 550 55.30 17.93 0.04
N GLN A 551 56.28 17.09 -0.33
CA GLN A 551 57.59 17.55 -0.80
C GLN A 551 57.52 18.20 -2.20
N MET A 552 56.44 17.99 -2.95
CA MET A 552 56.23 18.60 -4.27
C MET A 552 55.58 19.98 -4.10
N SER A 553 56.41 21.01 -3.88
CA SER A 553 56.00 22.42 -3.72
C SER A 553 55.54 23.07 -5.03
N TYR A 554 54.84 24.20 -4.92
CA TYR A 554 54.37 24.98 -6.07
C TYR A 554 55.56 25.40 -6.94
N GLY A 555 55.66 24.85 -8.16
CA GLY A 555 56.78 25.09 -9.07
C GLY A 555 57.78 23.93 -9.24
N THR A 556 57.51 22.74 -8.69
CA THR A 556 58.34 21.55 -9.00
C THR A 556 58.40 21.28 -10.51
N ARG A 557 59.62 21.18 -11.07
CA ARG A 557 59.85 20.95 -12.52
C ARG A 557 59.27 19.62 -13.02
N ARG A 558 59.09 18.64 -12.14
CA ARG A 558 58.55 17.32 -12.45
C ARG A 558 57.22 17.11 -11.71
N PRO A 559 56.07 17.24 -12.38
CA PRO A 559 54.76 17.08 -11.76
C PRO A 559 54.40 15.61 -11.46
N VAL A 560 55.19 14.66 -11.97
CA VAL A 560 55.02 13.22 -11.71
C VAL A 560 56.30 12.68 -11.05
N GLN A 561 56.18 12.10 -9.85
CA GLN A 561 57.32 11.58 -9.09
C GLN A 561 57.02 10.21 -8.47
N PHE A 562 57.98 9.30 -8.57
CA PHE A 562 57.94 8.03 -7.83
C PHE A 562 58.38 8.24 -6.39
N VAL A 563 57.84 7.44 -5.46
CA VAL A 563 58.26 7.59 -4.06
C VAL A 563 59.71 7.16 -3.79
N ASP A 564 60.33 6.38 -4.67
CA ASP A 564 61.74 6.00 -4.53
C ASP A 564 62.72 6.93 -5.27
N ALA A 565 62.24 8.03 -5.87
CA ALA A 565 63.12 9.00 -6.53
C ALA A 565 63.94 9.82 -5.51
N ALA A 566 65.15 10.26 -5.84
CA ALA A 566 65.88 11.19 -4.96
C ALA A 566 65.07 12.50 -4.79
N SER A 567 64.82 12.93 -3.56
CA SER A 567 64.14 14.21 -3.29
C SER A 567 65.05 15.37 -3.74
N GLU A 568 64.56 16.23 -4.62
CA GLU A 568 65.21 17.51 -4.91
C GLU A 568 65.14 18.36 -3.62
N HIS A 569 66.30 18.63 -3.00
CA HIS A 569 66.37 19.55 -1.87
C HIS A 569 66.08 20.98 -2.34
N ASP A 570 65.31 21.73 -1.54
CA ASP A 570 64.99 23.15 -1.70
C ASP A 570 66.19 23.97 -2.18
N SER A 571 66.22 24.30 -3.48
CA SER A 571 66.94 25.48 -3.95
C SER A 571 65.99 26.67 -3.82
N HIS A 572 66.19 27.49 -2.78
CA HIS A 572 65.47 28.75 -2.61
C HIS A 572 65.46 29.55 -3.93
N PRO A 573 64.29 30.00 -4.44
CA PRO A 573 64.19 30.67 -5.74
C PRO A 573 64.95 32.01 -5.82
N ASN A 574 65.35 32.58 -4.68
CA ASN A 574 65.82 33.97 -4.59
C ASN A 574 67.35 34.12 -4.61
N GLU A 575 68.11 33.10 -4.21
CA GLU A 575 69.59 33.19 -4.17
C GLU A 575 70.22 32.95 -5.54
N ASP A 576 69.67 32.04 -6.35
CA ASP A 576 70.20 31.73 -7.69
C ASP A 576 69.88 32.84 -8.71
N SER A 577 68.78 33.58 -8.55
CA SER A 577 68.47 34.74 -9.39
C SER A 577 69.36 35.94 -9.05
N GLU A 578 69.61 36.20 -7.76
CA GLU A 578 70.52 37.27 -7.32
C GLU A 578 71.97 36.92 -7.65
N ARG A 579 72.44 35.67 -7.44
CA ARG A 579 73.78 35.25 -7.89
C ARG A 579 73.98 35.39 -9.39
N ARG A 580 73.00 34.98 -10.19
CA ARG A 580 73.11 35.03 -11.66
C ARG A 580 72.97 36.46 -12.19
N LYS A 581 72.23 37.33 -11.50
CA LYS A 581 72.18 38.77 -11.75
C LYS A 581 73.48 39.45 -11.34
N GLN A 582 74.10 39.07 -10.22
CA GLN A 582 75.42 39.55 -9.79
C GLN A 582 76.51 39.14 -10.79
N GLU A 583 76.54 37.88 -11.23
CA GLU A 583 77.49 37.39 -12.24
C GLU A 583 77.29 38.07 -13.61
N LEU A 584 76.05 38.39 -13.99
CA LEU A 584 75.75 39.15 -15.20
C LEU A 584 76.19 40.61 -15.08
N LEU A 585 75.96 41.24 -13.93
CA LEU A 585 76.43 42.60 -13.65
C LEU A 585 77.96 42.68 -13.61
N ASP A 586 78.63 41.68 -13.02
CA ASP A 586 80.09 41.60 -13.00
C ASP A 586 80.67 41.39 -14.40
N LYS A 587 80.04 40.56 -15.25
CA LYS A 587 80.42 40.42 -16.66
C LYS A 587 80.20 41.68 -17.48
N ILE A 588 79.10 42.40 -17.25
CA ILE A 588 78.81 43.68 -17.94
C ILE A 588 79.85 44.74 -17.52
N ASN A 589 80.14 44.86 -16.21
CA ASN A 589 81.16 45.78 -15.70
C ASN A 589 82.57 45.43 -16.21
N ALA A 590 82.91 44.15 -16.35
CA ALA A 590 84.18 43.71 -16.94
C ALA A 590 84.30 44.08 -18.42
N ILE A 591 83.19 44.06 -19.17
CA ILE A 591 83.15 44.47 -20.58
C ILE A 591 83.21 46.00 -20.71
N GLU A 592 82.54 46.76 -19.83
CA GLU A 592 82.59 48.23 -19.84
C GLU A 592 83.97 48.77 -19.42
N THR A 593 84.63 48.14 -18.44
CA THR A 593 86.01 48.49 -18.05
C THR A 593 87.04 48.13 -19.12
N ALA A 594 86.86 47.01 -19.83
CA ALA A 594 87.67 46.67 -21.00
C ALA A 594 87.42 47.62 -22.20
N GLY A 595 86.18 48.08 -22.39
CA GLY A 595 85.81 49.06 -23.41
C GLY A 595 86.37 50.47 -23.16
N MET A 596 86.41 50.93 -21.91
CA MET A 596 86.99 52.23 -21.56
C MET A 596 88.53 52.26 -21.61
N ALA A 597 89.20 51.12 -21.47
CA ALA A 597 90.65 51.04 -21.66
C ALA A 597 91.05 51.16 -23.15
N SER A 598 90.23 50.65 -24.07
CA SER A 598 90.49 50.73 -25.52
C SER A 598 90.21 52.11 -26.14
N ALA A 599 89.43 52.97 -25.47
CA ALA A 599 89.10 54.31 -25.95
C ALA A 599 90.13 55.40 -25.56
N LYS A 600 91.16 55.06 -24.77
CA LYS A 600 92.25 55.99 -24.37
C LYS A 600 93.58 55.79 -25.11
N THR A 601 93.68 54.85 -26.04
CA THR A 601 94.89 54.56 -26.85
C THR A 601 94.65 54.64 -28.36
N GLY A 602 93.67 55.43 -28.80
CA GLY A 602 93.39 55.72 -30.20
C GLY A 602 93.43 57.21 -30.49
N THR A 603 94.62 57.80 -30.41
CA THR A 603 95.01 59.06 -31.06
C THR A 603 96.23 58.77 -31.93
#